data_AF-A0A1Q9P705-F1
#
_entry.id   AF-A0A1Q9P705-F1
#
_cell.length_a   1.000
_cell.length_b   1.000
_cell.length_c   1.000
_cell.angle_alpha   90.00
_cell.angle_beta   90.00
_cell.angle_gamma   90.00
#
_symmetry.space_group_name_H-M   'P 1'
#
loop_
_entity.id
_entity.type
_entity.pdbx_description
1 polymer ?
#
loop_
_entity_poly.entity_id
_entity_poly.type
_entity_poly.pdbx_seq_one_letter_code
_entity_poly.pdbx_strand_id
1 'polypeptide(L)'
;MKRIITIDVLRGVAIILMILVHTWLNVIDLSIFNNLNLSEINPLLAILAVIFFFLGRSRTLFLFISAIIHQYKFMKSLKEGKNPERLLYNGIIKGLIVYLLGIFRESLLNPWGAINSFILNGTVSKTTYRLAYIFETLQVIGLSIIFLSVISYIFFKKQWHQDTVFFVSVMAFLGLLFLFLAPTIHESVNVLLGYDITRLGSYNQDFQNTAEYFTRFFWMALAGVENPIFPTFFVTCVGGIFGYLLTKPKLDKKFVRYSALVGTLFILFGILHWIFVDDMYLDYWFRIFPTWYMLTNMGMQIYILTALLAIFEFR
;
A
#
# COMPACT_ATOMS: atom_id res chain seq x y z
N MET A 1 18.83 14.81 -11.49
CA MET A 1 19.11 13.37 -11.40
C MET A 1 19.33 12.91 -9.95
N LYS A 2 20.11 13.64 -9.13
CA LYS A 2 20.39 13.30 -7.72
C LYS A 2 19.14 12.92 -6.88
N ARG A 3 18.04 13.69 -7.00
CA ARG A 3 16.77 13.45 -6.28
C ARG A 3 16.18 12.04 -6.47
N ILE A 4 16.13 11.56 -7.72
CA ILE A 4 15.59 10.23 -8.02
C ILE A 4 16.46 9.16 -7.38
N ILE A 5 17.78 9.33 -7.41
CA ILE A 5 18.72 8.32 -6.94
C ILE A 5 18.55 8.14 -5.44
N THR A 6 18.42 9.24 -4.68
CA THR A 6 18.13 9.18 -3.24
C THR A 6 16.83 8.44 -2.95
N ILE A 7 15.74 8.76 -3.68
CA ILE A 7 14.44 8.09 -3.49
C ILE A 7 14.51 6.61 -3.90
N ASP A 8 15.31 6.26 -4.92
CA ASP A 8 15.48 4.88 -5.37
C ASP A 8 16.33 4.05 -4.39
N VAL A 9 17.37 4.65 -3.80
CA VAL A 9 18.12 4.05 -2.68
C VAL A 9 17.18 3.80 -1.50
N LEU A 10 16.32 4.76 -1.16
CA LEU A 10 15.32 4.60 -0.10
C LEU A 10 14.32 3.50 -0.40
N ARG A 11 13.94 3.31 -1.67
CA ARG A 11 13.14 2.16 -2.08
C ARG A 11 13.85 0.85 -1.76
N GLY A 12 15.14 0.74 -2.05
CA GLY A 12 15.97 -0.42 -1.71
C GLY A 12 16.06 -0.66 -0.20
N VAL A 13 16.31 0.39 0.58
CA VAL A 13 16.35 0.32 2.04
C VAL A 13 14.99 -0.10 2.61
N ALA A 14 13.89 0.43 2.09
CA ALA A 14 12.55 0.05 2.50
C ALA A 14 12.26 -1.43 2.24
N ILE A 15 12.70 -1.98 1.10
CA ILE A 15 12.61 -3.42 0.82
C ILE A 15 13.40 -4.22 1.85
N ILE A 16 14.65 -3.83 2.14
CA ILE A 16 15.50 -4.55 3.10
C ILE A 16 14.88 -4.52 4.50
N LEU A 17 14.46 -3.34 4.98
CA LEU A 17 13.79 -3.20 6.28
C LEU A 17 12.50 -4.02 6.33
N MET A 18 11.69 -3.98 5.27
CA MET A 18 10.49 -4.81 5.18
C MET A 18 10.81 -6.30 5.26
N ILE A 19 11.82 -6.80 4.54
CA ILE A 19 12.23 -8.21 4.61
C ILE A 19 12.70 -8.56 6.02
N LEU A 20 13.55 -7.73 6.63
CA LEU A 20 14.10 -7.98 7.96
C LEU A 20 12.99 -8.02 9.01
N VAL A 21 12.12 -7.01 9.03
CA VAL A 21 11.04 -6.95 10.02
C VAL A 21 10.00 -8.03 9.75
N HIS A 22 9.63 -8.29 8.50
CA HIS A 22 8.68 -9.36 8.19
C HIS A 22 9.21 -10.75 8.55
N THR A 23 10.50 -11.02 8.31
CA THR A 23 11.16 -12.26 8.76
C THR A 23 11.18 -12.34 10.27
N TRP A 24 11.50 -11.25 10.97
CA TRP A 24 11.52 -11.16 12.42
C TRP A 24 10.14 -11.44 13.03
N LEU A 25 9.06 -10.86 12.47
CA LEU A 25 7.69 -11.11 12.88
C LEU A 25 7.24 -12.57 12.70
N ASN A 26 7.82 -13.29 11.74
CA ASN A 26 7.52 -14.70 11.52
C ASN A 26 8.29 -15.64 12.47
N VAL A 27 9.36 -15.17 13.12
CA VAL A 27 10.19 -15.97 14.02
C VAL A 27 9.84 -15.72 15.49
N ILE A 28 9.36 -14.52 15.83
CA ILE A 28 8.98 -14.18 17.20
C ILE A 28 7.54 -14.52 17.46
N ASP A 29 7.31 -15.17 18.61
CA ASP A 29 5.97 -15.36 19.12
C ASP A 29 5.40 -14.03 19.58
N LEU A 30 4.48 -13.48 18.78
CA LEU A 30 3.77 -12.24 19.09
C LEU A 30 2.49 -12.49 19.88
N SER A 31 2.21 -13.74 20.30
CA SER A 31 1.03 -14.08 21.10
C SER A 31 1.03 -13.36 22.45
N ILE A 32 2.20 -12.99 22.97
CA ILE A 32 2.38 -12.12 24.14
C ILE A 32 1.73 -10.75 23.96
N PHE A 33 1.51 -10.33 22.71
CA PHE A 33 0.83 -9.10 22.36
C PHE A 33 -0.68 -9.27 22.08
N ASN A 34 -1.21 -10.50 22.08
CA ASN A 34 -2.64 -10.73 21.94
C ASN A 34 -3.35 -10.36 23.26
N ASN A 35 -4.43 -9.58 23.18
CA ASN A 35 -5.25 -9.12 24.33
C ASN A 35 -4.54 -8.20 25.32
N LEU A 36 -3.52 -7.48 24.86
CA LEU A 36 -2.84 -6.48 25.67
C LEU A 36 -3.74 -5.27 25.94
N ASN A 37 -4.23 -5.15 27.18
CA ASN A 37 -4.83 -3.92 27.65
C ASN A 37 -3.72 -2.87 27.82
N LEU A 38 -3.66 -1.88 26.93
CA LEU A 38 -2.61 -0.84 26.92
C LEU A 38 -2.45 -0.11 28.26
N SER A 39 -3.49 -0.11 29.09
CA SER A 39 -3.46 0.48 30.44
C SER A 39 -2.66 -0.33 31.47
N GLU A 40 -2.38 -1.61 31.20
CA GLU A 40 -1.74 -2.55 32.15
C GLU A 40 -0.27 -2.82 31.82
N ILE A 41 0.26 -2.20 30.76
CA ILE A 41 1.56 -2.52 30.18
C ILE A 41 2.56 -1.42 30.49
N ASN A 42 3.82 -1.80 30.67
CA ASN A 42 4.92 -0.84 30.78
C ASN A 42 4.88 0.13 29.58
N PRO A 43 4.83 1.46 29.80
CA PRO A 43 4.76 2.45 28.73
C PRO A 43 5.86 2.30 27.67
N LEU A 44 7.06 1.88 28.07
CA LEU A 44 8.16 1.61 27.15
C LEU A 44 7.85 0.42 26.22
N LEU A 45 7.28 -0.66 26.75
CA LEU A 45 6.89 -1.83 25.96
C LEU A 45 5.75 -1.48 25.00
N ALA A 46 4.79 -0.66 25.44
CA ALA A 46 3.73 -0.15 24.57
C ALA A 46 4.28 0.70 23.41
N ILE A 47 5.23 1.61 23.69
CA ILE A 47 5.91 2.40 22.64
C ILE A 47 6.66 1.50 21.67
N LEU A 48 7.43 0.53 22.17
CA LEU A 48 8.15 -0.42 21.33
C LEU A 48 7.20 -1.26 20.48
N ALA A 49 6.09 -1.75 21.05
CA ALA A 49 5.06 -2.50 20.32
C ALA A 49 4.48 -1.67 19.17
N VAL A 50 4.16 -0.39 19.40
CA VAL A 50 3.68 0.52 18.35
C VAL A 50 4.73 0.73 17.24
N ILE A 51 5.99 0.91 17.61
CA ILE A 51 7.09 1.07 16.63
C ILE A 51 7.28 -0.21 15.81
N PHE A 52 7.35 -1.38 16.46
CA PHE A 52 7.49 -2.66 15.77
C PHE A 52 6.28 -2.99 14.90
N PHE A 53 5.07 -2.66 15.37
CA PHE A 53 3.84 -2.82 14.61
C PHE A 53 3.88 -1.99 13.32
N PHE A 54 4.29 -0.72 13.43
CA PHE A 54 4.45 0.18 12.30
C PHE A 54 5.54 -0.28 11.32
N LEU A 55 6.73 -0.65 11.82
CA LEU A 55 7.83 -1.15 10.99
C LEU A 55 7.49 -2.49 10.33
N GLY A 56 6.72 -3.33 11.03
CA GLY A 56 6.26 -4.64 10.58
C GLY A 56 5.33 -4.61 9.38
N ARG A 57 4.62 -3.49 9.22
CA ARG A 57 3.70 -3.22 8.12
C ARG A 57 4.29 -2.21 7.10
N SER A 58 5.63 -2.14 7.01
CA SER A 58 6.40 -1.30 6.07
C SER A 58 6.15 -1.56 4.58
N ARG A 59 5.35 -2.57 4.23
CA ARG A 59 4.86 -2.82 2.86
C ARG A 59 4.25 -1.57 2.21
N THR A 60 3.49 -0.80 3.01
CA THR A 60 2.88 0.47 2.57
C THR A 60 3.91 1.57 2.31
N LEU A 61 5.03 1.62 3.04
CA LEU A 61 6.14 2.55 2.75
C LEU A 61 6.81 2.20 1.41
N PHE A 62 7.00 0.91 1.13
CA PHE A 62 7.54 0.47 -0.16
C PHE A 62 6.62 0.84 -1.32
N LEU A 63 5.29 0.68 -1.14
CA LEU A 63 4.30 1.14 -2.11
C LEU A 63 4.34 2.67 -2.29
N PHE A 64 4.39 3.43 -1.20
CA PHE A 64 4.45 4.89 -1.23
C PHE A 64 5.64 5.39 -2.05
N ILE A 65 6.84 4.89 -1.77
CA ILE A 65 8.07 5.24 -2.51
C ILE A 65 7.96 4.80 -3.99
N SER A 66 7.42 3.62 -4.25
CA SER A 66 7.23 3.11 -5.61
C SER A 66 6.27 3.99 -6.42
N ALA A 67 5.17 4.44 -5.82
CA ALA A 67 4.22 5.38 -6.41
C ALA A 67 4.89 6.73 -6.72
N ILE A 68 5.70 7.27 -5.80
CA ILE A 68 6.47 8.50 -6.02
C ILE A 68 7.38 8.38 -7.23
N ILE A 69 8.20 7.32 -7.29
CA ILE A 69 9.19 7.12 -8.36
C ILE A 69 8.48 6.96 -9.71
N HIS A 70 7.41 6.16 -9.76
CA HIS A 70 6.66 5.94 -10.99
C HIS A 70 6.06 7.26 -11.50
N GLN A 71 5.34 7.97 -10.63
CA GLN A 71 4.71 9.24 -11.00
C GLN A 71 5.72 10.30 -11.43
N TYR A 72 6.84 10.40 -10.70
CA TYR A 72 7.93 11.30 -11.08
C TYR A 72 8.47 10.96 -12.47
N LYS A 73 8.77 9.67 -12.74
CA LYS A 73 9.34 9.23 -14.02
C LYS A 73 8.38 9.46 -15.17
N PHE A 74 7.08 9.24 -14.95
CA PHE A 74 6.03 9.48 -15.93
C PHE A 74 5.94 10.97 -16.28
N MET A 75 5.80 11.83 -15.27
CA MET A 75 5.68 13.27 -15.45
C MET A 75 6.94 13.90 -16.05
N LYS A 76 8.13 13.44 -15.65
CA LYS A 76 9.37 13.89 -16.25
C LYS A 76 9.48 13.49 -17.73
N SER A 77 9.08 12.26 -18.06
CA SER A 77 9.06 11.78 -19.44
C SER A 77 8.13 12.59 -20.34
N LEU A 78 6.97 13.01 -19.81
CA LEU A 78 6.06 13.91 -20.50
C LEU A 78 6.69 15.29 -20.75
N LYS A 79 7.39 15.86 -19.77
CA LYS A 79 8.11 17.14 -19.92
C LYS A 79 9.25 17.05 -20.94
N GLU A 80 9.87 15.87 -21.09
CA GLU A 80 10.87 15.58 -22.12
C GLU A 80 10.25 15.41 -23.53
N GLY A 81 8.94 15.61 -23.70
CA GLY A 81 8.25 15.52 -24.99
C GLY A 81 7.99 14.09 -25.45
N LYS A 82 8.11 13.07 -24.58
CA LYS A 82 7.80 11.69 -24.95
C LYS A 82 6.29 11.52 -25.18
N ASN A 83 5.96 10.69 -26.16
CA ASN A 83 4.57 10.41 -26.53
C ASN A 83 3.77 9.82 -25.34
N PRO A 84 2.63 10.44 -24.95
CA PRO A 84 1.87 10.05 -23.76
C PRO A 84 1.19 8.68 -23.89
N GLU A 85 0.74 8.29 -25.09
CA GLU A 85 0.12 6.98 -25.33
C GLU A 85 1.14 5.86 -25.12
N ARG A 86 2.38 6.04 -25.59
CA ARG A 86 3.48 5.10 -25.37
C ARG A 86 3.84 4.99 -23.89
N LEU A 87 3.79 6.10 -23.15
CA LEU A 87 4.02 6.07 -21.70
C LEU A 87 2.91 5.33 -20.97
N LEU A 88 1.64 5.54 -21.34
CA LEU A 88 0.50 4.79 -20.82
C LEU A 88 0.66 3.30 -21.09
N TYR A 89 0.90 2.91 -22.34
CA TYR A 89 1.08 1.53 -22.76
C TYR A 89 2.20 0.83 -21.98
N ASN A 90 3.36 1.50 -21.87
CA ASN A 90 4.49 0.98 -21.09
C ASN A 90 4.14 0.85 -19.60
N GLY A 91 3.36 1.79 -19.05
CA GLY A 91 2.86 1.73 -17.67
C GLY A 91 1.95 0.54 -17.45
N ILE A 92 0.98 0.33 -18.36
CA ILE A 92 0.05 -0.80 -18.32
C ILE A 92 0.80 -2.13 -18.38
N ILE A 93 1.71 -2.30 -19.34
CA ILE A 93 2.49 -3.55 -19.47
C ILE A 93 3.35 -3.80 -18.23
N LYS A 94 4.09 -2.79 -17.76
CA LYS A 94 4.93 -2.96 -16.58
C LYS A 94 4.09 -3.31 -15.35
N GLY A 95 2.95 -2.64 -15.18
CA GLY A 95 2.02 -2.92 -14.10
C GLY A 95 1.47 -4.34 -14.17
N LEU A 96 1.05 -4.79 -15.36
CA LEU A 96 0.56 -6.16 -15.58
C LEU A 96 1.65 -7.21 -15.35
N ILE A 97 2.88 -6.99 -15.81
CA ILE A 97 4.00 -7.91 -15.54
C ILE A 97 4.23 -8.03 -14.03
N VAL A 98 4.31 -6.91 -13.31
CA VAL A 98 4.51 -6.92 -11.85
C VAL A 98 3.32 -7.58 -11.13
N TYR A 99 2.10 -7.33 -11.61
CA TYR A 99 0.88 -7.94 -11.08
C TYR A 99 0.90 -9.48 -11.22
N LEU A 100 1.19 -9.98 -12.43
CA LEU A 100 1.28 -11.40 -12.72
C LEU A 100 2.42 -12.08 -11.95
N LEU A 101 3.56 -11.40 -11.80
CA LEU A 101 4.66 -11.87 -10.95
C LEU A 101 4.24 -11.98 -9.48
N GLY A 102 3.40 -11.07 -8.99
CA GLY A 102 2.81 -11.16 -7.65
C GLY A 102 1.95 -12.41 -7.49
N ILE A 103 1.01 -12.65 -8.41
CA ILE A 103 0.17 -13.86 -8.41
C ILE A 103 1.02 -15.13 -8.46
N PHE A 104 2.02 -15.15 -9.34
CA PHE A 104 2.94 -16.28 -9.50
C PHE A 104 3.71 -16.54 -8.20
N ARG A 105 4.24 -15.49 -7.57
CA ARG A 105 4.95 -15.58 -6.29
C ARG A 105 4.04 -16.15 -5.21
N GLU A 106 2.82 -15.66 -5.06
CA GLU A 106 1.91 -16.14 -4.00
C GLU A 106 1.45 -17.58 -4.23
N SER A 107 1.16 -17.94 -5.47
CA SER A 107 0.63 -19.27 -5.78
C SER A 107 1.71 -20.35 -5.70
N LEU A 108 2.94 -20.04 -6.13
CA LEU A 108 3.98 -21.05 -6.32
C LEU A 108 5.12 -20.96 -5.31
N LEU A 109 5.64 -19.75 -5.08
CA LEU A 109 6.88 -19.51 -4.32
C LEU A 109 6.63 -19.17 -2.84
N ASN A 110 5.39 -18.92 -2.47
CA ASN A 110 5.03 -18.69 -1.07
C ASN A 110 5.45 -19.91 -0.23
N PRO A 111 5.90 -19.74 1.04
CA PRO A 111 6.19 -20.85 1.93
C PRO A 111 5.07 -21.87 2.07
N TRP A 112 3.81 -21.51 1.82
CA TRP A 112 2.67 -22.42 1.81
C TRP A 112 2.18 -22.78 0.39
N GLY A 113 2.94 -22.37 -0.63
CA GLY A 113 2.66 -22.48 -2.06
C GLY A 113 2.86 -23.86 -2.68
N ALA A 114 2.67 -23.92 -4.00
CA ALA A 114 2.70 -25.17 -4.77
C ALA A 114 4.03 -25.89 -4.69
N ILE A 115 5.15 -25.16 -4.77
CA ILE A 115 6.48 -25.75 -4.72
C ILE A 115 6.75 -26.37 -3.35
N ASN A 116 6.45 -25.66 -2.26
CA ASN A 116 6.66 -26.21 -0.92
C ASN A 116 5.74 -27.40 -0.64
N SER A 117 4.47 -27.32 -1.05
CA SER A 117 3.52 -28.45 -0.93
C SER A 117 4.01 -29.68 -1.69
N PHE A 118 4.56 -29.49 -2.90
CA PHE A 118 5.14 -30.57 -3.68
C PHE A 118 6.39 -31.18 -3.03
N ILE A 119 7.30 -30.35 -2.52
CA ILE A 119 8.53 -30.80 -1.87
C ILE A 119 8.21 -31.59 -0.58
N LEU A 120 7.29 -31.10 0.25
CA LEU A 120 6.96 -31.70 1.54
C LEU A 120 6.04 -32.92 1.42
N ASN A 121 5.02 -32.85 0.55
CA ASN A 121 3.93 -33.83 0.50
C ASN A 121 3.88 -34.64 -0.80
N GLY A 122 4.79 -34.41 -1.74
CA GLY A 122 4.83 -35.09 -3.04
C GLY A 122 3.63 -34.80 -3.96
N THR A 123 2.74 -33.88 -3.58
CA THR A 123 1.49 -33.61 -4.28
C THR A 123 1.21 -32.11 -4.37
N VAL A 124 0.62 -31.68 -5.48
CA VAL A 124 0.08 -30.32 -5.64
C VAL A 124 -1.43 -30.42 -5.65
N SER A 125 -2.06 -29.84 -4.63
CA SER A 125 -3.52 -29.82 -4.52
C SER A 125 -4.11 -28.60 -5.20
N LYS A 126 -5.38 -28.67 -5.61
CA LYS A 126 -6.12 -27.51 -6.14
C LYS A 126 -6.21 -26.37 -5.12
N THR A 127 -6.22 -26.69 -3.82
CA THR A 127 -6.25 -25.70 -2.73
C THR A 127 -4.95 -24.90 -2.67
N THR A 128 -3.82 -25.47 -3.11
CA THR A 128 -2.55 -24.74 -3.12
C THR A 128 -2.53 -23.58 -4.12
N TYR A 129 -3.26 -23.67 -5.24
CA TYR A 129 -3.42 -22.55 -6.18
C TYR A 129 -4.35 -21.45 -5.66
N ARG A 130 -5.12 -21.69 -4.59
CA ARG A 130 -5.99 -20.66 -3.99
C ARG A 130 -5.19 -19.54 -3.31
N LEU A 131 -3.89 -19.72 -3.10
CA LEU A 131 -3.01 -18.64 -2.65
C LEU A 131 -2.88 -17.51 -3.68
N ALA A 132 -3.25 -17.75 -4.95
CA ALA A 132 -3.41 -16.70 -5.96
C ALA A 132 -4.39 -15.59 -5.54
N TYR A 133 -5.35 -15.91 -4.66
CA TYR A 133 -6.34 -14.98 -4.15
C TYR A 133 -5.81 -14.11 -3.00
N ILE A 134 -4.63 -14.41 -2.44
CA ILE A 134 -4.00 -13.54 -1.44
C ILE A 134 -3.42 -12.34 -2.17
N PHE A 135 -3.88 -11.15 -1.77
CA PHE A 135 -3.52 -9.91 -2.42
C PHE A 135 -2.35 -9.23 -1.70
N GLU A 136 -1.15 -9.46 -2.23
CA GLU A 136 0.09 -8.99 -1.63
C GLU A 136 0.65 -7.73 -2.29
N THR A 137 1.73 -7.22 -1.69
CA THR A 137 2.33 -5.92 -2.02
C THR A 137 2.71 -5.78 -3.51
N LEU A 138 3.18 -6.87 -4.16
CA LEU A 138 3.56 -6.82 -5.58
C LEU A 138 2.35 -6.59 -6.48
N GLN A 139 1.24 -7.28 -6.22
CA GLN A 139 -0.01 -7.12 -6.95
C GLN A 139 -0.51 -5.68 -6.85
N VAL A 140 -0.49 -5.11 -5.63
CA VAL A 140 -0.87 -3.71 -5.40
C VAL A 140 0.01 -2.74 -6.15
N ILE A 141 1.33 -2.94 -6.14
CA ILE A 141 2.27 -2.08 -6.89
C ILE A 141 1.98 -2.15 -8.38
N GLY A 142 1.75 -3.35 -8.91
CA GLY A 142 1.36 -3.56 -10.31
C GLY A 142 0.12 -2.74 -10.68
N LEU A 143 -0.96 -2.88 -9.91
CA LEU A 143 -2.19 -2.12 -10.14
C LEU A 143 -2.02 -0.61 -9.90
N SER A 144 -1.19 -0.21 -8.95
CA SER A 144 -0.89 1.19 -8.67
C SER A 144 -0.15 1.87 -9.82
N ILE A 145 0.77 1.16 -10.47
CA ILE A 145 1.45 1.63 -11.69
C ILE A 145 0.43 1.88 -12.80
N ILE A 146 -0.49 0.93 -13.02
CA ILE A 146 -1.56 1.04 -14.02
C ILE A 146 -2.43 2.26 -13.71
N PHE A 147 -2.94 2.34 -12.48
CA PHE A 147 -3.79 3.41 -12.01
C PHE A 147 -3.15 4.79 -12.20
N LEU A 148 -1.92 4.99 -11.70
CA LEU A 148 -1.21 6.26 -11.85
C LEU A 148 -0.91 6.61 -13.31
N SER A 149 -0.60 5.63 -14.15
CA SER A 149 -0.40 5.85 -15.58
C SER A 149 -1.68 6.29 -16.29
N VAL A 150 -2.82 5.67 -15.97
CA VAL A 150 -4.14 6.06 -16.52
C VAL A 150 -4.51 7.47 -16.08
N ILE A 151 -4.45 7.77 -14.78
CA ILE A 151 -4.76 9.11 -14.26
C ILE A 151 -3.84 10.16 -14.89
N SER A 152 -2.53 9.91 -14.91
CA SER A 152 -1.56 10.85 -15.49
C SER A 152 -1.78 11.09 -16.99
N TYR A 153 -2.16 10.05 -17.73
CA TYR A 153 -2.50 10.17 -19.14
C TYR A 153 -3.74 11.05 -19.34
N ILE A 154 -4.81 10.85 -18.55
CA ILE A 154 -6.03 11.67 -18.60
C ILE A 154 -5.71 13.13 -18.31
N PHE A 155 -4.94 13.40 -17.24
CA PHE A 155 -4.51 14.74 -16.86
C PHE A 155 -3.63 15.42 -17.92
N PHE A 156 -2.79 14.63 -18.60
CA PHE A 156 -1.98 15.15 -19.70
C PHE A 156 -2.85 15.52 -20.90
N LYS A 157 -3.72 14.60 -21.34
CA LYS A 157 -4.62 14.80 -22.49
C LYS A 157 -5.57 15.99 -22.31
N LYS A 158 -6.04 16.23 -21.10
CA LYS A 158 -6.91 17.37 -20.76
C LYS A 158 -6.14 18.65 -20.41
N GLN A 159 -4.81 18.64 -20.47
CA GLN A 159 -3.93 19.75 -20.06
C GLN A 159 -4.04 20.16 -18.58
N TRP A 160 -4.79 19.41 -17.77
CA TRP A 160 -4.97 19.63 -16.33
C TRP A 160 -3.69 19.46 -15.51
N HIS A 161 -2.67 18.81 -16.06
CA HIS A 161 -1.36 18.66 -15.43
C HIS A 161 -0.62 20.00 -15.20
N GLN A 162 -1.05 21.10 -15.84
CA GLN A 162 -0.47 22.43 -15.64
C GLN A 162 -0.92 23.04 -14.31
N ASP A 163 -2.14 22.73 -13.87
CA ASP A 163 -2.67 23.18 -12.59
C ASP A 163 -2.28 22.19 -11.48
N THR A 164 -1.29 22.59 -10.69
CA THR A 164 -0.84 21.81 -9.54
C THR A 164 -1.95 21.62 -8.51
N VAL A 165 -2.72 22.67 -8.23
CA VAL A 165 -3.74 22.62 -7.17
C VAL A 165 -4.81 21.63 -7.60
N PHE A 166 -5.26 21.71 -8.85
CA PHE A 166 -6.24 20.77 -9.39
C PHE A 166 -5.75 19.31 -9.36
N PHE A 167 -4.51 19.03 -9.81
CA PHE A 167 -3.94 17.67 -9.73
C PHE A 167 -3.89 17.14 -8.30
N VAL A 168 -3.40 17.96 -7.36
CA VAL A 168 -3.28 17.58 -5.95
C VAL A 168 -4.66 17.34 -5.34
N SER A 169 -5.64 18.22 -5.61
CA SER A 169 -7.00 18.10 -5.10
C SER A 169 -7.70 16.83 -5.59
N VAL A 170 -7.60 16.51 -6.88
CA VAL A 170 -8.21 15.28 -7.43
C VAL A 170 -7.56 14.03 -6.85
N MET A 171 -6.22 14.00 -6.78
CA MET A 171 -5.52 12.86 -6.18
C MET A 171 -5.82 12.72 -4.68
N ALA A 172 -5.94 13.83 -3.94
CA ALA A 172 -6.32 13.82 -2.54
C ALA A 172 -7.75 13.31 -2.37
N PHE A 173 -8.69 13.80 -3.18
CA PHE A 173 -10.08 13.32 -3.19
C PHE A 173 -10.17 11.82 -3.49
N LEU A 174 -9.50 11.34 -4.54
CA LEU A 174 -9.46 9.90 -4.87
C LEU A 174 -8.83 9.09 -3.73
N GLY A 175 -7.73 9.56 -3.13
CA GLY A 175 -7.09 8.88 -2.02
C GLY A 175 -8.01 8.75 -0.80
N LEU A 176 -8.70 9.84 -0.42
CA LEU A 176 -9.66 9.83 0.68
C LEU A 176 -10.88 8.95 0.35
N LEU A 177 -11.33 8.94 -0.91
CA LEU A 177 -12.40 8.07 -1.38
C LEU A 177 -12.03 6.59 -1.20
N PHE A 178 -10.83 6.16 -1.62
CA PHE A 178 -10.35 4.79 -1.40
C PHE A 178 -10.21 4.44 0.07
N LEU A 179 -9.82 5.38 0.91
CA LEU A 179 -9.67 5.16 2.35
C LEU A 179 -11.03 4.98 3.04
N PHE A 180 -11.94 5.95 2.87
CA PHE A 180 -13.21 5.96 3.60
C PHE A 180 -14.27 5.01 3.04
N LEU A 181 -14.18 4.62 1.76
CA LEU A 181 -15.04 3.56 1.22
C LEU A 181 -14.58 2.15 1.62
N ALA A 182 -13.35 1.98 2.12
CA ALA A 182 -12.83 0.65 2.41
C ALA A 182 -13.71 -0.17 3.36
N PRO A 183 -14.22 0.36 4.50
CA PRO A 183 -15.11 -0.40 5.39
C PRO A 183 -16.41 -0.81 4.70
N THR A 184 -17.03 0.09 3.93
CA THR A 184 -18.30 -0.18 3.23
C THR A 184 -18.12 -1.22 2.14
N ILE A 185 -17.04 -1.14 1.35
CA ILE A 185 -16.74 -2.13 0.31
C ILE A 185 -16.47 -3.49 0.95
N HIS A 186 -15.72 -3.52 2.06
CA HIS A 186 -15.47 -4.75 2.79
C HIS A 186 -16.77 -5.42 3.26
N GLU A 187 -17.64 -4.69 3.94
CA GLU A 187 -18.93 -5.22 4.42
C GLU A 187 -19.81 -5.70 3.25
N SER A 188 -19.85 -4.92 2.17
CA SER A 188 -20.61 -5.30 0.97
C SER A 188 -20.12 -6.61 0.35
N VAL A 189 -18.80 -6.83 0.34
CA VAL A 189 -18.22 -8.08 -0.17
C VAL A 189 -18.49 -9.25 0.78
N ASN A 190 -18.43 -9.04 2.10
CA ASN A 190 -18.78 -10.07 3.09
C ASN A 190 -20.24 -10.52 2.95
N VAL A 191 -21.17 -9.58 2.81
CA VAL A 191 -22.59 -9.87 2.58
C VAL A 191 -22.79 -10.63 1.27
N LEU A 192 -22.09 -10.23 0.20
CA LEU A 192 -22.18 -10.89 -1.10
C LEU A 192 -21.69 -12.35 -1.07
N LEU A 193 -20.62 -12.62 -0.31
CA LEU A 193 -20.01 -13.96 -0.24
C LEU A 193 -20.59 -14.83 0.89
N GLY A 194 -21.30 -14.22 1.84
CA GLY A 194 -21.91 -14.91 2.98
C GLY A 194 -20.92 -15.33 4.08
N TYR A 195 -19.68 -14.82 4.03
CA TYR A 195 -18.66 -15.04 5.04
C TYR A 195 -17.66 -13.88 5.10
N ASP A 196 -16.95 -13.76 6.22
CA ASP A 196 -15.89 -12.77 6.39
C ASP A 196 -14.66 -13.11 5.54
N ILE A 197 -14.45 -12.35 4.47
CA ILE A 197 -13.32 -12.53 3.54
C ILE A 197 -11.97 -12.23 4.19
N THR A 198 -11.98 -11.49 5.29
CA THR A 198 -10.75 -11.18 6.01
C THR A 198 -10.34 -12.30 6.94
N ARG A 199 -11.20 -13.29 7.20
CA ARG A 199 -10.87 -14.38 8.11
C ARG A 199 -9.64 -15.17 7.61
N LEU A 200 -8.70 -15.52 8.51
CA LEU A 200 -7.54 -16.32 8.14
C LEU A 200 -8.01 -17.65 7.54
N GLY A 201 -7.49 -17.99 6.37
CA GLY A 201 -7.93 -19.17 5.62
C GLY A 201 -9.26 -18.98 4.89
N SER A 202 -9.82 -17.78 4.79
CA SER A 202 -10.99 -17.48 3.95
C SER A 202 -10.76 -17.86 2.49
N TYR A 203 -9.53 -17.66 1.99
CA TYR A 203 -9.10 -18.10 0.66
C TYR A 203 -9.09 -19.62 0.50
N ASN A 204 -9.12 -20.40 1.60
CA ASN A 204 -9.24 -21.86 1.55
C ASN A 204 -10.69 -22.34 1.51
N GLN A 205 -11.70 -21.46 1.68
CA GLN A 205 -13.11 -21.81 1.52
C GLN A 205 -13.35 -22.42 0.13
N ASP A 206 -14.11 -23.51 0.06
CA ASP A 206 -14.49 -24.10 -1.21
C ASP A 206 -15.33 -23.14 -2.05
N PHE A 207 -15.28 -23.32 -3.36
CA PHE A 207 -16.10 -22.55 -4.30
C PHE A 207 -17.46 -23.21 -4.39
N GLN A 208 -18.52 -22.43 -4.24
CA GLN A 208 -19.89 -22.90 -4.42
C GLN A 208 -20.21 -23.11 -5.91
N ASN A 209 -19.58 -22.33 -6.80
CA ASN A 209 -19.78 -22.43 -8.24
C ASN A 209 -18.59 -21.83 -9.04
N THR A 210 -18.60 -22.04 -10.36
CA THR A 210 -17.56 -21.52 -11.27
C THR A 210 -17.56 -20.00 -11.37
N ALA A 211 -18.72 -19.33 -11.24
CA ALA A 211 -18.78 -17.88 -11.26
C ALA A 211 -18.07 -17.28 -10.04
N GLU A 212 -18.20 -17.89 -8.87
CA GLU A 212 -17.49 -17.51 -7.66
C GLU A 212 -15.98 -17.67 -7.82
N TYR A 213 -15.52 -18.75 -8.45
CA TYR A 213 -14.09 -18.98 -8.73
C TYR A 213 -13.43 -17.79 -9.46
N PHE A 214 -14.13 -17.24 -10.47
CA PHE A 214 -13.64 -16.09 -11.23
C PHE A 214 -13.86 -14.76 -10.51
N THR A 215 -15.03 -14.56 -9.90
CA THR A 215 -15.39 -13.27 -9.28
C THR A 215 -14.67 -13.03 -7.96
N ARG A 216 -14.40 -14.08 -7.17
CA ARG A 216 -13.66 -14.00 -5.90
C ARG A 216 -12.28 -13.37 -6.07
N PHE A 217 -11.64 -13.55 -7.24
CA PHE A 217 -10.38 -12.88 -7.55
C PHE A 217 -10.49 -11.35 -7.49
N PHE A 218 -11.56 -10.78 -8.05
CA PHE A 218 -11.80 -9.34 -8.02
C PHE A 218 -12.21 -8.87 -6.63
N TRP A 219 -13.06 -9.64 -5.93
CA TRP A 219 -13.48 -9.31 -4.57
C TRP A 219 -12.32 -9.29 -3.58
N MET A 220 -11.43 -10.29 -3.65
CA MET A 220 -10.23 -10.37 -2.83
C MET A 220 -9.23 -9.27 -3.17
N ALA A 221 -9.12 -8.88 -4.45
CA ALA A 221 -8.32 -7.71 -4.82
C ALA A 221 -8.89 -6.41 -4.26
N LEU A 222 -10.21 -6.25 -4.21
CA LEU A 222 -10.86 -5.04 -3.73
C LEU A 222 -10.80 -4.88 -2.21
N ALA A 223 -11.08 -5.94 -1.45
CA ALA A 223 -11.28 -5.89 0.00
C ALA A 223 -10.75 -7.10 0.78
N GLY A 224 -9.98 -7.98 0.14
CA GLY A 224 -9.43 -9.18 0.78
C GLY A 224 -8.36 -8.91 1.85
N VAL A 225 -7.69 -9.99 2.25
CA VAL A 225 -6.65 -9.98 3.29
C VAL A 225 -5.34 -9.35 2.78
N GLU A 226 -4.52 -8.84 3.70
CA GLU A 226 -3.15 -8.34 3.54
C GLU A 226 -3.06 -6.91 2.98
N ASN A 227 -3.22 -6.72 1.68
CA ASN A 227 -3.07 -5.39 1.06
C ASN A 227 -4.12 -5.11 -0.02
N PRO A 228 -5.43 -5.20 0.25
CA PRO A 228 -6.47 -4.92 -0.74
C PRO A 228 -6.37 -3.53 -1.37
N ILE A 229 -6.92 -3.34 -2.58
CA ILE A 229 -6.98 -2.05 -3.29
C ILE A 229 -7.55 -0.96 -2.37
N PHE A 230 -8.62 -1.28 -1.64
CA PHE A 230 -9.17 -0.44 -0.57
C PHE A 230 -8.67 -0.99 0.78
N PRO A 231 -7.91 -0.23 1.58
CA PRO A 231 -7.62 1.21 1.46
C PRO A 231 -6.30 1.54 0.74
N THR A 232 -5.53 0.55 0.28
CA THR A 232 -4.13 0.75 -0.08
C THR A 232 -3.88 1.78 -1.19
N PHE A 233 -4.85 2.01 -2.09
CA PHE A 233 -4.77 3.05 -3.12
C PHE A 233 -4.74 4.48 -2.56
N PHE A 234 -5.14 4.70 -1.31
CA PHE A 234 -4.87 5.94 -0.58
C PHE A 234 -3.38 6.28 -0.60
N VAL A 235 -2.53 5.30 -0.25
CA VAL A 235 -1.06 5.45 -0.23
C VAL A 235 -0.53 5.73 -1.63
N THR A 236 -1.06 5.04 -2.63
CA THR A 236 -0.72 5.28 -4.04
C THR A 236 -1.06 6.71 -4.47
N CYS A 237 -2.22 7.23 -4.06
CA CYS A 237 -2.63 8.59 -4.39
C CYS A 237 -1.73 9.65 -3.73
N VAL A 238 -1.41 9.47 -2.44
CA VAL A 238 -0.46 10.34 -1.72
C VAL A 238 0.93 10.27 -2.36
N GLY A 239 1.39 9.06 -2.71
CA GLY A 239 2.65 8.87 -3.45
C GLY A 239 2.64 9.56 -4.81
N GLY A 240 1.52 9.52 -5.54
CA GLY A 240 1.31 10.26 -6.78
C GLY A 240 1.42 11.78 -6.59
N ILE A 241 0.86 12.33 -5.52
CA ILE A 241 1.00 13.76 -5.18
C ILE A 241 2.48 14.12 -5.00
N PHE A 242 3.20 13.39 -4.16
CA PHE A 242 4.63 13.63 -3.92
C PHE A 242 5.46 13.49 -5.19
N GLY A 243 5.24 12.43 -5.98
CA GLY A 243 5.94 12.21 -7.24
C GLY A 243 5.71 13.32 -8.26
N TYR A 244 4.49 13.83 -8.37
CA TYR A 244 4.18 14.98 -9.22
C TYR A 244 4.87 16.25 -8.72
N LEU A 245 4.76 16.58 -7.43
CA LEU A 245 5.35 17.79 -6.85
C LEU A 245 6.88 17.80 -6.97
N LEU A 246 7.53 16.65 -6.81
CA LEU A 246 8.99 16.51 -6.96
C LEU A 246 9.48 16.74 -8.40
N THR A 247 8.60 16.68 -9.41
CA THR A 247 8.96 16.99 -10.80
C THR A 247 9.13 18.48 -11.06
N LYS A 248 8.79 19.35 -10.10
CA LYS A 248 8.95 20.79 -10.25
C LYS A 248 10.43 21.20 -10.26
N PRO A 249 10.82 22.17 -11.10
CA PRO A 249 12.22 22.54 -11.29
C PRO A 249 12.85 23.08 -10.00
N LYS A 250 12.12 23.89 -9.23
CA LYS A 250 12.53 24.40 -7.92
C LYS A 250 11.58 23.84 -6.86
N LEU A 251 12.13 23.05 -5.92
CA LEU A 251 11.42 22.64 -4.72
C LEU A 251 11.65 23.75 -3.68
N ASP A 252 10.58 24.40 -3.22
CA ASP A 252 10.68 25.40 -2.17
C ASP A 252 10.99 24.70 -0.83
N LYS A 253 11.77 25.31 0.06
CA LYS A 253 11.91 24.85 1.46
C LYS A 253 10.56 24.76 2.17
N LYS A 254 9.56 25.55 1.73
CA LYS A 254 8.17 25.43 2.18
C LYS A 254 7.57 24.04 1.90
N PHE A 255 8.01 23.33 0.87
CA PHE A 255 7.57 21.96 0.60
C PHE A 255 7.82 21.05 1.80
N VAL A 256 9.04 21.07 2.37
CA VAL A 256 9.38 20.28 3.56
C VAL A 256 8.46 20.62 4.73
N ARG A 257 8.22 21.90 4.98
CA ARG A 257 7.34 22.35 6.07
C ARG A 257 5.89 21.92 5.86
N TYR A 258 5.36 22.07 4.65
CA TYR A 258 3.99 21.67 4.33
C TYR A 258 3.82 20.15 4.34
N SER A 259 4.79 19.38 3.83
CA SER A 259 4.78 17.93 3.93
C SER A 259 4.80 17.46 5.38
N ALA A 260 5.65 18.05 6.23
CA ALA A 260 5.65 17.77 7.67
C ALA A 260 4.29 18.10 8.32
N LEU A 261 3.71 19.26 8.01
CA LEU A 261 2.39 19.65 8.52
C LEU A 261 1.29 18.66 8.10
N VAL A 262 1.26 18.26 6.82
CA VAL A 262 0.31 17.24 6.32
C VAL A 262 0.54 15.90 7.04
N GLY A 263 1.80 15.52 7.28
CA GLY A 263 2.14 14.35 8.09
C GLY A 263 1.57 14.44 9.50
N THR A 264 1.72 15.58 10.18
CA THR A 264 1.11 15.83 11.50
C THR A 264 -0.40 15.70 11.45
N LEU A 265 -1.05 16.32 10.46
CA LEU A 265 -2.51 16.28 10.35
C LEU A 265 -3.02 14.85 10.16
N PHE A 266 -2.35 14.03 9.33
CA PHE A 266 -2.72 12.62 9.21
C PHE A 266 -2.52 11.82 10.49
N ILE A 267 -1.44 12.05 11.24
CA ILE A 267 -1.25 11.42 12.56
C ILE A 267 -2.36 11.85 13.52
N LEU A 268 -2.63 13.15 13.62
CA LEU A 268 -3.66 13.68 14.51
C LEU A 268 -5.05 13.14 14.14
N PHE A 269 -5.46 13.21 12.87
CA PHE A 269 -6.74 12.66 12.43
C PHE A 269 -6.82 11.16 12.60
N GLY A 270 -5.73 10.43 12.38
CA GLY A 270 -5.65 8.99 12.66
C GLY A 270 -5.90 8.70 14.13
N ILE A 271 -5.18 9.36 15.04
CA ILE A 271 -5.35 9.20 16.49
C ILE A 271 -6.77 9.59 16.94
N LEU A 272 -7.30 10.71 16.45
CA LEU A 272 -8.66 11.15 16.78
C LEU A 272 -9.70 10.14 16.29
N HIS A 273 -9.56 9.60 15.08
CA HIS A 273 -10.44 8.54 14.57
C HIS A 273 -10.35 7.29 15.44
N TRP A 274 -9.13 6.87 15.81
CA TRP A 274 -8.93 5.72 16.68
C TRP A 274 -9.63 5.88 18.04
N ILE A 275 -9.56 7.07 18.64
CA ILE A 275 -10.16 7.35 19.96
C ILE A 275 -11.69 7.48 19.87
N PHE A 276 -12.20 8.22 18.90
CA PHE A 276 -13.62 8.63 18.87
C PHE A 276 -14.53 7.79 17.98
N VAL A 277 -13.97 6.98 17.08
CA VAL A 277 -14.73 6.15 16.14
C VAL A 277 -14.50 4.67 16.40
N ASP A 278 -13.26 4.27 16.66
CA ASP A 278 -12.90 2.87 16.88
C ASP A 278 -12.74 2.51 18.36
N ASP A 279 -13.13 3.41 19.29
CA ASP A 279 -13.09 3.21 20.75
C ASP A 279 -11.74 2.67 21.28
N MET A 280 -10.64 3.14 20.69
CA MET A 280 -9.27 2.69 20.98
C MET A 280 -9.03 1.17 20.78
N TYR A 281 -9.86 0.51 19.97
CA TYR A 281 -9.69 -0.90 19.64
C TYR A 281 -8.38 -1.13 18.86
N LEU A 282 -7.57 -2.08 19.32
CA LEU A 282 -6.31 -2.48 18.70
C LEU A 282 -6.30 -4.01 18.48
N ASP A 283 -6.29 -4.44 17.22
CA ASP A 283 -6.04 -5.83 16.85
C ASP A 283 -4.67 -5.93 16.17
N TYR A 284 -3.72 -6.61 16.83
CA TYR A 284 -2.38 -6.83 16.28
C TYR A 284 -2.42 -7.60 14.94
N TRP A 285 -3.49 -8.33 14.67
CA TRP A 285 -3.71 -9.07 13.44
C TRP A 285 -4.56 -8.31 12.43
N PHE A 286 -4.65 -6.96 12.45
CA PHE A 286 -5.44 -6.18 11.47
C PHE A 286 -5.31 -6.73 10.05
N ARG A 287 -6.35 -7.39 9.57
CA ARG A 287 -6.32 -8.08 8.27
C ARG A 287 -6.70 -7.15 7.13
N ILE A 288 -7.58 -6.20 7.43
CA ILE A 288 -7.74 -4.94 6.72
C ILE A 288 -7.15 -3.86 7.61
N PHE A 289 -6.36 -2.98 7.01
CA PHE A 289 -5.85 -1.81 7.69
C PHE A 289 -7.00 -0.86 8.04
N PRO A 290 -7.29 -0.62 9.33
CA PRO A 290 -8.34 0.30 9.70
C PRO A 290 -7.96 1.72 9.29
N THR A 291 -8.97 2.57 9.10
CA THR A 291 -8.81 3.95 8.61
C THR A 291 -7.82 4.75 9.45
N TRP A 292 -7.95 4.68 10.77
CA TRP A 292 -7.06 5.36 11.72
C TRP A 292 -5.60 4.95 11.52
N TYR A 293 -5.36 3.66 11.29
CA TYR A 293 -4.04 3.10 11.12
C TYR A 293 -3.44 3.59 9.80
N MET A 294 -4.21 3.56 8.70
CA MET A 294 -3.73 4.04 7.40
C MET A 294 -3.35 5.51 7.44
N LEU A 295 -4.14 6.36 8.10
CA LEU A 295 -3.84 7.78 8.29
C LEU A 295 -2.56 7.97 9.09
N THR A 296 -2.50 7.38 10.29
CA THR A 296 -1.34 7.48 11.18
C THR A 296 -0.08 6.97 10.50
N ASN A 297 -0.21 5.85 9.79
CA ASN A 297 0.89 5.21 9.08
C ASN A 297 1.41 6.08 7.94
N MET A 298 0.51 6.61 7.11
CA MET A 298 0.87 7.54 6.03
C MET A 298 1.53 8.82 6.58
N GLY A 299 1.03 9.36 7.69
CA GLY A 299 1.63 10.54 8.32
C GLY A 299 3.09 10.30 8.72
N MET A 300 3.39 9.16 9.34
CA MET A 300 4.77 8.77 9.68
C MET A 300 5.64 8.54 8.44
N GLN A 301 5.10 7.92 7.38
CA GLN A 301 5.84 7.73 6.12
C GLN A 301 6.18 9.05 5.43
N ILE A 302 5.27 10.03 5.49
CA ILE A 302 5.52 11.40 5.03
C ILE A 302 6.66 12.03 5.83
N TYR A 303 6.70 11.84 7.16
CA TYR A 303 7.80 12.33 8.00
C TYR A 303 9.14 11.73 7.60
N ILE A 304 9.21 10.41 7.41
CA ILE A 304 10.43 9.72 6.97
C ILE A 304 10.91 10.33 5.66
N LEU A 305 10.04 10.40 4.65
CA LEU A 305 10.39 10.98 3.36
C LEU A 305 10.85 12.45 3.48
N THR A 306 10.12 13.25 4.26
CA THR A 306 10.38 14.69 4.43
C THR A 306 11.72 14.93 5.13
N ALA A 307 12.02 14.16 6.18
CA ALA A 307 13.30 14.22 6.88
C ALA A 307 14.46 13.87 5.93
N LEU A 308 14.29 12.84 5.10
CA LEU A 308 15.30 12.43 4.12
C LEU A 308 15.53 13.48 3.04
N LEU A 309 14.45 14.07 2.50
CA LEU A 309 14.56 15.18 1.56
C LEU A 309 15.25 16.40 2.20
N ALA A 310 14.93 16.71 3.46
CA ALA A 310 15.59 17.79 4.20
C ALA A 310 17.10 17.55 4.36
N ILE A 311 17.50 16.32 4.71
CA ILE A 311 18.91 15.94 4.93
C ILE A 311 19.71 15.94 3.64
N PHE A 312 19.16 15.42 2.53
CA PHE A 312 19.93 15.19 1.31
C PHE A 312 19.77 16.27 0.24
N GLU A 313 18.65 16.99 0.22
CA GLU A 313 18.30 17.90 -0.87
C GLU A 313 18.38 19.39 -0.47
N PHE A 314 18.10 19.71 0.79
CA PHE A 314 17.99 21.09 1.27
C PHE A 314 19.17 21.57 2.14
N ARG A 315 20.30 20.85 2.10
CA ARG A 315 21.58 21.29 2.70
C ARG A 315 22.11 22.55 2.02
#